data_AF-A0A067C985-F1
#
_entry.id   AF-A0A067C985-F1
#
_cell.length_a   1.000
_cell.length_b   1.000
_cell.length_c   1.000
_cell.angle_alpha   90.00
_cell.angle_beta   90.00
_cell.angle_gamma   90.00
#
_symmetry.space_group_name_H-M   'P 1'
#
loop_
_entity.id
_entity.type
_entity.pdbx_description
1 polymer ?
#
loop_
_entity_poly.entity_id
_entity_poly.type
_entity_poly.pdbx_seq_one_letter_code
_entity_poly.pdbx_strand_id
1 'polypeptide(L)'
;MADVLDEHAVALQVIFLDAIGVGSVRVNPRTQPRHYAQRAGHRLSFQGFLQLLHRYRICPDLISRPQVLRLYAPHGPSNKKSEMDYIGFLATLGKAAQLIFSGPEWDDQYPNDNDKVRLLLLWMDENSAVFKNNGRCLCDAKKQRDARGIPTNDAVSFTEDMDLLAHVEQLAPELERLFQLYCTRGHSSMSNLSFVHCLRDLGLCEAGSPRHLSTVDMDIIFRQMRCAQSSDMGASSHTVSFAAFHAGLGLVAARVYEHVNPPRCRFLSLALEYILPALVQADVASSCDSNAWRQRWQKLCVLREALLSAHARKGPSVRLPPPSDEVHVISELGALQELLMSKLSELPPSTTPPSLTHITTHTEALEGALERLACSVHARVVSSKSTRPPNTL
;
A
#
# COMPACT_ATOMS: atom_id res chain seq x y z
N MET A 1 -22.59 -6.57 7.00
CA MET A 1 -22.04 -5.74 8.11
C MET A 1 -22.92 -4.53 8.40
N ALA A 2 -23.33 -3.79 7.36
CA ALA A 2 -24.18 -2.61 7.49
C ALA A 2 -25.51 -2.89 8.23
N ASP A 3 -26.15 -4.03 7.98
CA ASP A 3 -27.45 -4.36 8.58
C ASP A 3 -27.39 -4.50 10.11
N VAL A 4 -26.37 -5.17 10.64
CA VAL A 4 -26.18 -5.35 12.10
C VAL A 4 -25.89 -4.02 12.79
N LEU A 5 -25.06 -3.18 12.17
CA LEU A 5 -24.75 -1.85 12.71
C LEU A 5 -25.98 -0.94 12.67
N ASP A 6 -26.83 -1.11 11.66
CA ASP A 6 -28.08 -0.38 11.53
C ASP A 6 -29.12 -0.83 12.59
N GLU A 7 -29.24 -2.13 12.85
CA GLU A 7 -30.05 -2.69 13.96
C GLU A 7 -29.72 -2.04 15.31
N HIS A 8 -28.44 -1.73 15.54
CA HIS A 8 -27.92 -1.15 16.78
C HIS A 8 -27.66 0.37 16.68
N ALA A 9 -28.16 1.04 15.64
CA ALA A 9 -27.83 2.43 15.34
C ALA A 9 -28.11 3.39 16.50
N VAL A 10 -29.21 3.21 17.24
CA VAL A 10 -29.55 4.07 18.38
C VAL A 10 -28.52 3.94 19.51
N ALA A 11 -28.17 2.72 19.90
CA ALA A 11 -27.17 2.48 20.95
C ALA A 11 -25.78 2.98 20.52
N LEU A 12 -25.38 2.69 19.28
CA LEU A 12 -24.11 3.14 18.72
C LEU A 12 -24.02 4.67 18.59
N GLN A 13 -25.15 5.33 18.31
CA GLN A 13 -25.23 6.78 18.33
C GLN A 13 -25.02 7.35 19.73
N VAL A 14 -25.63 6.77 20.76
CA VAL A 14 -25.42 7.21 22.15
C VAL A 14 -23.94 7.09 22.51
N ILE A 15 -23.32 5.96 22.19
CA ILE A 15 -21.90 5.72 22.43
C ILE A 15 -21.02 6.74 21.69
N PHE A 16 -21.33 7.05 20.42
CA PHE A 16 -20.61 8.04 19.63
C PHE A 16 -20.71 9.45 20.22
N LEU A 17 -21.93 9.87 20.59
CA LEU A 17 -22.19 11.18 21.18
C LEU A 17 -21.53 11.33 22.57
N ASP A 18 -21.57 10.28 23.39
CA ASP A 18 -20.89 10.25 24.69
C ASP A 18 -19.36 10.41 24.52
N ALA A 19 -18.77 9.77 23.50
CA ALA A 19 -17.34 9.85 23.22
C ALA A 19 -16.87 11.22 22.70
N ILE A 20 -17.78 12.01 22.11
CA ILE A 20 -17.51 13.41 21.74
C ILE A 20 -17.48 14.31 23.00
N GLY A 21 -18.21 13.92 24.04
CA GLY A 21 -18.31 14.63 25.30
C GLY A 21 -19.51 15.58 25.37
N VAL A 22 -20.13 15.63 26.56
CA VAL A 22 -21.38 16.36 26.84
C VAL A 22 -21.27 17.87 26.55
N GLY A 23 -20.09 18.46 26.76
CA GLY A 23 -19.84 19.89 26.51
C GLY A 23 -19.90 20.28 25.03
N SER A 24 -19.66 19.34 24.13
CA SER A 24 -19.65 19.54 22.67
C SER A 24 -20.99 19.19 22.02
N VAL A 25 -21.72 18.21 22.56
CA VAL A 25 -22.98 17.73 21.99
C VAL A 25 -24.18 18.58 22.43
N ARG A 26 -24.15 19.16 23.64
CA ARG A 26 -25.20 20.05 24.21
C ARG A 26 -26.65 19.49 24.20
N VAL A 27 -26.82 18.20 23.93
CA VAL A 27 -28.11 17.50 23.95
C VAL A 27 -27.96 16.16 24.68
N ASN A 28 -29.05 15.66 25.26
CA ASN A 28 -29.06 14.33 25.88
C ASN A 28 -28.97 13.26 24.78
N PRO A 29 -27.89 12.45 24.72
CA PRO A 29 -27.71 11.44 23.67
C PRO A 29 -28.81 10.39 23.62
N ARG A 30 -29.40 10.05 24.78
CA ARG A 30 -30.40 8.99 24.93
C ARG A 30 -31.78 9.35 24.40
N THR A 31 -32.03 10.64 24.15
CA THR A 31 -33.33 11.13 23.68
C THR A 31 -33.31 11.51 22.20
N GLN A 32 -32.18 11.33 21.50
CA GLN A 32 -32.04 11.76 20.12
C GLN A 32 -32.63 10.73 19.14
N PRO A 33 -33.24 11.20 18.03
CA PRO A 33 -33.74 10.30 17.00
C PRO A 33 -32.60 9.52 16.31
N ARG A 34 -32.93 8.40 15.67
CA ARG A 34 -31.99 7.59 14.90
C ARG A 34 -31.28 8.45 13.83
N HIS A 35 -29.96 8.25 13.69
CA HIS A 35 -29.08 9.01 12.78
C HIS A 35 -28.96 10.52 13.07
N TYR A 36 -29.39 11.01 14.24
CA TYR A 36 -29.15 12.38 14.68
C TYR A 36 -27.67 12.79 14.56
N ALA A 37 -26.73 11.94 15.02
CA ALA A 37 -25.30 12.29 15.00
C ALA A 37 -24.79 12.57 13.58
N GLN A 38 -25.29 11.80 12.60
CA GLN A 38 -25.00 12.01 11.18
C GLN A 38 -25.64 13.30 10.65
N ARG A 39 -26.92 13.55 10.95
CA ARG A 39 -27.65 14.74 10.49
C ARG A 39 -27.10 16.04 11.08
N ALA A 40 -26.71 16.00 12.36
CA ALA A 40 -26.10 17.12 13.07
C ALA A 40 -24.63 17.35 12.66
N GLY A 41 -24.04 16.46 11.85
CA GLY A 41 -22.66 16.58 11.38
C GLY A 41 -21.62 16.49 12.49
N HIS A 42 -21.94 15.79 13.59
CA HIS A 42 -21.02 15.64 14.71
C HIS A 42 -19.78 14.84 14.30
N ARG A 43 -18.64 15.22 14.88
CA ARG A 43 -17.33 14.68 14.57
C ARG A 43 -16.65 14.21 15.85
N LEU A 44 -16.08 13.01 15.81
CA LEU A 44 -15.36 12.38 16.90
C LEU A 44 -13.86 12.55 16.67
N SER A 45 -13.14 13.04 17.67
CA SER A 45 -11.68 13.17 17.61
C SER A 45 -10.98 11.85 17.90
N PHE A 46 -9.70 11.73 17.53
CA PHE A 46 -8.91 10.53 17.79
C PHE A 46 -8.83 10.23 19.28
N GLN A 47 -8.69 11.29 20.09
CA GLN A 47 -8.65 11.17 21.54
C GLN A 47 -9.98 10.64 22.09
N GLY A 48 -11.13 11.14 21.61
CA GLY A 48 -12.44 10.63 22.00
C GLY A 48 -12.63 9.16 21.61
N PHE A 49 -12.20 8.80 20.40
CA PHE A 49 -12.25 7.40 19.94
C PHE A 49 -11.36 6.48 20.77
N LEU A 50 -10.13 6.90 21.10
CA LEU A 50 -9.22 6.14 21.93
C LEU A 50 -9.76 5.97 23.36
N GLN A 51 -10.35 7.01 23.95
CA GLN A 51 -11.00 6.95 25.26
C GLN A 51 -12.17 5.97 25.27
N LEU A 52 -12.98 5.95 24.21
CA LEU A 52 -14.05 4.96 24.03
C LEU A 52 -13.49 3.54 24.01
N LEU A 53 -12.43 3.28 23.24
CA LEU A 53 -11.83 1.95 23.18
C LEU A 53 -11.19 1.52 24.50
N HIS A 54 -10.64 2.47 25.28
CA HIS A 54 -10.17 2.20 26.63
C HIS A 54 -11.32 1.84 27.58
N ARG A 55 -12.43 2.59 27.52
CA ARG A 55 -13.61 2.35 28.37
C ARG A 55 -14.13 0.93 28.21
N TYR A 56 -14.23 0.44 26.97
CA TYR A 56 -14.71 -0.91 26.68
C TYR A 56 -13.61 -1.98 26.72
N ARG A 57 -12.41 -1.64 27.21
CA ARG A 57 -11.25 -2.54 27.26
C ARG A 57 -10.95 -3.20 25.92
N ILE A 58 -11.15 -2.48 24.83
CA ILE A 58 -10.76 -2.91 23.48
C ILE A 58 -9.30 -2.55 23.25
N CYS A 59 -8.86 -1.37 23.70
CA CYS A 59 -7.44 -0.99 23.71
C CYS A 59 -6.99 -0.76 25.17
N PRO A 60 -5.82 -1.27 25.59
CA PRO A 60 -4.83 -2.04 24.82
C PRO A 60 -5.12 -3.55 24.72
N ASP A 61 -6.18 -4.04 25.38
CA ASP A 61 -6.36 -5.46 25.68
C ASP A 61 -6.61 -6.34 24.43
N LEU A 62 -7.38 -5.86 23.46
CA LEU A 62 -7.72 -6.60 22.23
C LEU A 62 -6.98 -6.06 21.01
N ILE A 63 -6.76 -4.75 20.95
CA ILE A 63 -6.00 -4.07 19.91
C ILE A 63 -5.01 -3.07 20.51
N SER A 64 -3.82 -3.03 19.92
CA SER A 64 -2.74 -2.12 20.26
C SER A 64 -3.02 -0.69 19.78
N ARG A 65 -2.40 0.30 20.43
CA ARG A 65 -2.52 1.71 20.03
C ARG A 65 -2.13 1.96 18.55
N PRO A 66 -1.08 1.34 17.98
CA PRO A 66 -0.80 1.43 16.54
C PRO A 66 -1.92 0.87 15.65
N GLN A 67 -2.59 -0.21 16.05
CA GLN A 67 -3.77 -0.72 15.33
C GLN A 67 -4.92 0.28 15.39
N VAL A 68 -5.17 0.91 16.55
CA VAL A 68 -6.18 1.97 16.68
C VAL A 68 -5.90 3.16 15.76
N LEU A 69 -4.64 3.59 15.64
CA LEU A 69 -4.24 4.66 14.72
C LEU A 69 -4.52 4.31 13.26
N ARG A 70 -4.23 3.07 12.84
CA ARG A 70 -4.53 2.58 11.48
C ARG A 70 -6.03 2.53 11.21
N LEU A 71 -6.81 2.09 12.20
CA LEU A 71 -8.27 2.00 12.10
C LEU A 71 -8.92 3.37 11.97
N TYR A 72 -8.41 4.37 12.68
CA TYR A 72 -8.96 5.73 12.71
C TYR A 72 -8.66 6.57 11.46
N ALA A 73 -7.85 6.07 10.51
CA ALA A 73 -7.42 6.83 9.34
C ALA A 73 -8.61 7.44 8.55
N PRO A 74 -8.72 8.78 8.47
CA PRO A 74 -9.85 9.43 7.82
C PRO A 74 -9.82 9.16 6.32
N HIS A 75 -10.98 8.85 5.75
CA HIS A 75 -11.11 8.66 4.30
C HIS A 75 -11.09 10.04 3.63
N GLY A 76 -9.94 10.46 3.09
CA GLY A 76 -9.87 11.56 2.13
C GLY A 76 -8.61 12.45 2.24
N PRO A 77 -8.20 13.08 1.13
CA PRO A 77 -6.97 13.89 1.03
C PRO A 77 -7.10 15.33 1.60
N SER A 78 -8.11 15.64 2.41
CA SER A 78 -8.34 17.02 2.86
C SER A 78 -7.69 17.30 4.22
N ASN A 79 -6.80 18.29 4.25
CA ASN A 79 -6.11 18.92 5.40
C ASN A 79 -7.00 19.50 6.53
N LYS A 80 -8.24 19.02 6.71
CA LYS A 80 -9.08 19.41 7.85
C LYS A 80 -8.90 18.41 8.97
N LYS A 81 -8.82 18.91 10.22
CA LYS A 81 -8.68 18.18 11.48
C LYS A 81 -9.20 16.76 11.36
N SER A 82 -8.32 15.78 11.58
CA SER A 82 -8.58 14.33 11.47
C SER A 82 -9.65 13.90 12.47
N GLU A 83 -10.91 14.21 12.16
CA GLU A 83 -12.08 13.91 12.96
C GLU A 83 -13.00 13.00 12.15
N MET A 84 -13.50 11.97 12.81
CA MET A 84 -14.30 10.89 12.24
C MET A 84 -15.78 11.23 12.36
N ASP A 85 -16.54 11.18 11.27
CA ASP A 85 -18.01 11.25 11.38
C ASP A 85 -18.60 9.94 11.88
N TYR A 86 -19.91 9.96 12.13
CA TYR A 86 -20.66 8.81 12.62
C TYR A 86 -20.55 7.60 11.68
N ILE A 87 -20.56 7.80 10.35
CA ILE A 87 -20.45 6.69 9.39
C ILE A 87 -19.03 6.10 9.42
N GLY A 88 -18.01 6.95 9.45
CA GLY A 88 -16.62 6.54 9.66
C GLY A 88 -16.43 5.77 10.96
N PHE A 89 -17.10 6.19 12.04
CA PHE A 89 -17.09 5.49 13.32
C PHE A 89 -17.67 4.08 13.22
N LEU A 90 -18.85 3.93 12.60
CA LEU A 90 -19.47 2.61 12.38
C LEU A 90 -18.57 1.70 11.54
N ALA A 91 -18.01 2.22 10.45
CA ALA A 91 -17.09 1.47 9.60
C ALA A 91 -15.81 1.05 10.37
N THR A 92 -15.30 1.93 11.24
CA THR A 92 -14.12 1.66 12.05
C THR A 92 -14.38 0.59 13.11
N LEU A 93 -15.56 0.58 13.74
CA LEU A 93 -15.99 -0.50 14.63
C LEU A 93 -16.11 -1.84 13.89
N GLY A 94 -16.66 -1.84 12.68
CA GLY A 94 -16.74 -3.02 11.84
C GLY A 94 -15.35 -3.61 11.54
N LYS A 95 -14.40 -2.76 11.15
CA LYS A 95 -13.00 -3.14 10.93
C LYS A 95 -12.33 -3.62 12.21
N ALA A 96 -12.60 -2.99 13.35
CA ALA A 96 -12.09 -3.43 14.64
C ALA A 96 -12.61 -4.83 15.00
N ALA A 97 -13.88 -5.12 14.77
CA ALA A 97 -14.47 -6.43 15.02
C ALA A 97 -13.79 -7.53 14.18
N GLN A 98 -13.61 -7.26 12.88
CA GLN A 98 -12.91 -8.18 11.99
C GLN A 98 -11.47 -8.43 12.45
N LEU A 99 -10.77 -7.37 12.86
CA LEU A 99 -9.40 -7.46 13.33
C LEU A 99 -9.30 -8.31 14.61
N ILE A 100 -10.17 -8.03 15.59
CA ILE A 100 -10.17 -8.70 16.90
C ILE A 100 -10.52 -10.18 16.77
N PHE A 101 -11.56 -10.48 15.99
CA PHE A 101 -12.10 -11.83 15.82
C PHE A 101 -11.65 -12.45 14.50
N SER A 102 -10.35 -12.35 14.21
CA SER A 102 -9.72 -13.01 13.06
C SER A 102 -8.81 -14.16 13.51
N GLY A 103 -8.79 -15.23 12.72
CA GLY A 103 -7.98 -16.42 12.98
C GLY A 103 -8.85 -17.67 13.05
N PRO A 104 -8.25 -18.86 12.86
CA PRO A 104 -8.97 -20.11 12.71
C PRO A 104 -9.97 -20.37 13.85
N GLU A 105 -9.58 -20.02 15.09
CA GLU A 105 -10.41 -20.23 16.27
C GLU A 105 -11.71 -19.41 16.29
N TRP A 106 -11.72 -18.27 15.60
CA TRP A 106 -12.88 -17.38 15.47
C TRP A 106 -13.57 -17.54 14.13
N ASP A 107 -12.83 -17.80 13.07
CA ASP A 107 -13.34 -17.94 11.70
C ASP A 107 -14.22 -19.19 11.58
N ASP A 108 -13.91 -20.27 12.29
CA ASP A 108 -14.73 -21.48 12.32
C ASP A 108 -16.04 -21.29 13.13
N GLN A 109 -15.99 -20.54 14.24
CA GLN A 109 -17.14 -20.31 15.12
C GLN A 109 -18.04 -19.16 14.65
N TYR A 110 -17.45 -18.15 14.02
CA TYR A 110 -18.09 -16.91 13.57
C TYR A 110 -17.66 -16.60 12.13
N PRO A 111 -18.10 -17.43 11.16
CA PRO A 111 -17.67 -17.31 9.76
C PRO A 111 -18.14 -16.02 9.08
N ASN A 112 -19.22 -15.40 9.58
CA ASN A 112 -19.75 -14.18 8.99
C ASN A 112 -19.25 -12.92 9.71
N ASP A 113 -18.91 -11.90 8.94
CA ASP A 113 -18.56 -10.56 9.46
C ASP A 113 -19.64 -9.98 10.38
N ASN A 114 -20.90 -10.25 10.08
CA ASN A 114 -22.04 -9.84 10.91
C ASN A 114 -21.94 -10.42 12.33
N ASP A 115 -21.51 -11.67 12.47
CA ASP A 115 -21.45 -12.36 13.74
C ASP A 115 -20.26 -11.84 14.57
N LYS A 116 -19.14 -11.53 13.91
CA LYS A 116 -17.99 -10.85 14.54
C LYS A 116 -18.35 -9.45 15.04
N VAL A 117 -19.12 -8.69 14.27
CA VAL A 117 -19.63 -7.37 14.72
C VAL A 117 -20.58 -7.53 15.90
N ARG A 118 -21.52 -8.48 15.86
CA ARG A 118 -22.41 -8.78 17.01
C ARG A 118 -21.60 -9.14 18.26
N LEU A 119 -20.53 -9.92 18.11
CA LEU A 119 -19.65 -10.28 19.20
C LEU A 119 -18.92 -9.05 19.79
N LEU A 120 -18.48 -8.11 18.95
CA LEU A 120 -17.91 -6.84 19.41
C LEU A 120 -18.95 -5.98 20.15
N LEU A 121 -20.17 -5.88 19.63
CA LEU A 121 -21.24 -5.10 20.26
C LEU A 121 -21.64 -5.71 21.61
N LEU A 122 -21.72 -7.04 21.68
CA LEU A 122 -21.96 -7.77 22.91
C LEU A 122 -20.85 -7.56 23.95
N TRP A 123 -19.60 -7.37 23.50
CA TRP A 123 -18.47 -7.01 24.35
C TRP A 123 -18.56 -5.57 24.88
N MET A 124 -19.04 -4.64 24.07
CA MET A 124 -19.24 -3.24 24.45
C MET A 124 -20.45 -3.05 25.38
N ASP A 125 -21.32 -4.06 25.54
CA ASP A 125 -22.44 -3.99 26.46
C ASP A 125 -21.99 -4.22 27.92
N GLU A 126 -21.86 -3.12 28.69
CA GLU A 126 -21.51 -3.12 30.12
C GLU A 126 -22.52 -3.94 30.97
N ASN A 127 -23.73 -4.20 30.46
CA ASN A 127 -24.76 -4.96 31.16
C ASN A 127 -24.81 -6.45 30.76
N SER A 128 -24.06 -6.86 29.73
CA SER A 128 -24.06 -8.25 29.26
C SER A 128 -23.55 -9.21 30.34
N ALA A 129 -24.44 -10.08 30.81
CA ALA A 129 -24.11 -11.14 31.76
C ALA A 129 -23.11 -12.16 31.21
N VAL A 130 -22.99 -12.26 29.87
CA VAL A 130 -22.12 -13.20 29.17
C VAL A 130 -20.64 -12.78 29.24
N PHE A 131 -20.35 -11.47 29.35
CA PHE A 131 -18.97 -10.96 29.38
C PHE A 131 -18.54 -10.32 30.70
N LYS A 132 -19.46 -10.05 31.63
CA LYS A 132 -19.10 -9.93 33.05
C LYS A 132 -18.41 -11.25 33.45
N ASN A 133 -17.08 -11.23 33.53
CA ASN A 133 -16.13 -12.30 33.91
C ASN A 133 -15.37 -13.01 32.77
N ASN A 134 -15.87 -13.08 31.53
CA ASN A 134 -15.18 -13.79 30.43
C ASN A 134 -14.11 -12.95 29.71
N GLY A 135 -14.08 -11.63 29.93
CA GLY A 135 -13.10 -10.78 29.28
C GLY A 135 -11.66 -11.08 29.66
N ARG A 136 -11.41 -11.56 30.89
CA ARG A 136 -10.08 -12.04 31.31
C ARG A 136 -9.66 -13.28 30.52
N CYS A 137 -10.53 -14.27 30.36
CA CYS A 137 -10.22 -15.48 29.58
C CYS A 137 -9.84 -15.17 28.13
N LEU A 138 -10.45 -14.16 27.51
CA LEU A 138 -10.15 -13.74 26.14
C LEU A 138 -8.83 -12.96 26.05
N CYS A 139 -8.57 -12.06 27.01
CA CYS A 139 -7.24 -11.43 27.16
C CYS A 139 -6.14 -12.47 27.41
N ASP A 140 -6.42 -13.49 28.21
CA ASP A 140 -5.50 -14.57 28.53
C ASP A 140 -5.31 -15.51 27.34
N ALA A 141 -6.35 -15.79 26.55
CA ALA A 141 -6.27 -16.52 25.29
C ALA A 141 -5.44 -15.75 24.25
N LYS A 142 -5.62 -14.43 24.15
CA LYS A 142 -4.78 -13.56 23.30
C LYS A 142 -3.33 -13.52 23.77
N LYS A 143 -3.08 -13.34 25.08
CA LYS A 143 -1.73 -13.41 25.65
C LYS A 143 -1.08 -14.78 25.44
N GLN A 144 -1.84 -15.86 25.54
CA GLN A 144 -1.36 -17.21 25.23
C GLN A 144 -1.09 -17.39 23.73
N ARG A 145 -1.89 -16.79 22.84
CA ARG A 145 -1.63 -16.75 21.39
C ARG A 145 -0.32 -16.00 21.09
N ASP A 146 -0.17 -14.82 21.66
CA ASP A 146 1.03 -13.98 21.53
C ASP A 146 2.26 -14.67 22.14
N ALA A 147 2.12 -15.37 23.27
CA ALA A 147 3.19 -16.10 23.95
C ALA A 147 3.56 -17.44 23.30
N ARG A 148 2.62 -18.11 22.62
CA ARG A 148 2.89 -19.33 21.84
C ARG A 148 3.60 -19.04 20.52
N GLY A 149 3.86 -17.77 20.20
CA GLY A 149 4.47 -17.37 18.94
C GLY A 149 3.62 -17.74 17.73
N ILE A 150 2.34 -18.06 17.92
CA ILE A 150 1.40 -18.32 16.83
C ILE A 150 1.05 -16.92 16.29
N PRO A 151 1.52 -16.57 15.09
CA PRO A 151 1.38 -15.21 14.59
C PRO A 151 -0.10 -14.84 14.56
N THR A 152 -0.48 -13.80 15.31
CA THR A 152 -1.76 -13.11 15.12
C THR A 152 -1.85 -12.64 13.68
N ASN A 153 -3.03 -12.73 13.06
CA ASN A 153 -3.28 -12.48 11.63
C ASN A 153 -2.78 -11.13 11.07
N ASP A 154 -2.36 -10.18 11.93
CA ASP A 154 -1.64 -8.97 11.50
C ASP A 154 -0.20 -9.24 11.02
N ALA A 155 0.45 -10.29 11.52
CA ALA A 155 1.74 -10.78 11.01
C ALA A 155 1.56 -11.79 9.87
N VAL A 156 0.40 -12.47 9.78
CA VAL A 156 0.07 -13.38 8.68
C VAL A 156 -0.18 -12.62 7.38
N SER A 157 -0.72 -11.40 7.45
CA SER A 157 -0.77 -10.50 6.27
C SER A 157 0.62 -10.15 5.73
N PHE A 158 1.70 -10.20 6.51
CA PHE A 158 3.05 -9.84 6.06
C PHE A 158 3.91 -11.08 5.73
N THR A 159 3.58 -12.25 6.28
CA THR A 159 4.27 -13.52 6.00
C THR A 159 3.65 -14.27 4.82
N GLU A 160 2.33 -14.21 4.60
CA GLU A 160 1.72 -14.64 3.33
C GLU A 160 2.13 -13.72 2.15
N ASP A 161 2.44 -12.44 2.43
CA ASP A 161 3.04 -11.50 1.46
C ASP A 161 4.48 -11.90 1.07
N MET A 162 5.21 -12.58 1.97
CA MET A 162 6.54 -13.12 1.72
C MET A 162 6.53 -14.45 0.96
N ASP A 163 5.49 -15.27 1.11
CA ASP A 163 5.34 -16.50 0.31
C ASP A 163 5.13 -16.19 -1.19
N LEU A 164 4.53 -15.05 -1.55
CA LEU A 164 4.47 -14.59 -2.96
C LEU A 164 5.83 -14.17 -3.52
N LEU A 165 6.71 -13.64 -2.67
CA LEU A 165 8.10 -13.32 -3.03
C LEU A 165 8.96 -14.57 -3.15
N ALA A 166 8.67 -15.62 -2.37
CA ALA A 166 9.33 -16.92 -2.51
C ALA A 166 9.09 -17.55 -3.90
N HIS A 167 7.99 -17.21 -4.59
CA HIS A 167 7.70 -17.68 -5.95
C HIS A 167 8.47 -16.90 -7.03
N VAL A 168 9.09 -15.77 -6.69
CA VAL A 168 10.00 -15.03 -7.58
C VAL A 168 11.40 -15.19 -7.02
N GLU A 169 11.91 -16.42 -7.06
CA GLU A 169 13.25 -16.81 -6.54
C GLU A 169 14.37 -15.87 -7.03
N GLN A 170 14.17 -15.24 -8.20
CA GLN A 170 15.12 -14.32 -8.80
C GLN A 170 15.09 -12.89 -8.23
N LEU A 171 14.11 -12.49 -7.41
CA LEU A 171 14.06 -11.13 -6.87
C LEU A 171 14.99 -10.94 -5.66
N ALA A 172 15.11 -11.94 -4.79
CA ALA A 172 15.97 -11.83 -3.60
C ALA A 172 17.44 -11.51 -3.93
N PRO A 173 18.09 -12.18 -4.91
CA PRO A 173 19.45 -11.83 -5.33
C PRO A 173 19.58 -10.40 -5.86
N GLU A 174 18.53 -9.87 -6.51
CA GLU A 174 18.51 -8.52 -7.05
C GLU A 174 18.41 -7.46 -5.95
N LEU A 175 17.59 -7.74 -4.93
CA LEU A 175 17.50 -6.90 -3.74
C LEU A 175 18.79 -6.92 -2.93
N GLU A 176 19.46 -8.08 -2.84
CA GLU A 176 20.77 -8.19 -2.20
C GLU A 176 21.82 -7.39 -2.95
N ARG A 177 21.80 -7.42 -4.28
CA ARG A 177 22.67 -6.58 -5.10
C ARG A 177 22.40 -5.10 -4.88
N LEU A 178 21.12 -4.69 -4.84
CA LEU A 178 20.75 -3.31 -4.51
C LEU A 178 21.30 -2.92 -3.14
N PHE A 179 21.13 -3.77 -2.13
CA PHE A 179 21.66 -3.55 -0.79
C PHE A 179 23.18 -3.36 -0.80
N GLN A 180 23.91 -4.23 -1.50
CA GLN A 180 25.37 -4.18 -1.61
C GLN A 180 25.89 -2.92 -2.30
N LEU A 181 25.16 -2.35 -3.28
CA LEU A 181 25.53 -1.09 -3.94
C LEU A 181 25.65 0.08 -2.96
N TYR A 182 24.85 0.07 -1.90
CA TYR A 182 24.79 1.14 -0.90
C TYR A 182 25.52 0.79 0.40
N CYS A 183 26.02 -0.44 0.54
CA CYS A 183 26.90 -0.82 1.62
C CYS A 183 28.31 -0.28 1.39
N THR A 184 28.99 0.09 2.48
CA THR A 184 30.41 0.46 2.41
C THR A 184 31.21 -0.77 1.96
N ARG A 185 32.20 -0.60 1.07
CA ARG A 185 32.99 -1.73 0.51
C ARG A 185 33.51 -2.64 1.63
N GLY A 186 33.18 -3.93 1.54
CA GLY A 186 33.59 -4.95 2.52
C GLY A 186 32.70 -5.08 3.76
N HIS A 187 31.63 -4.30 3.87
CA HIS A 187 30.67 -4.38 4.98
C HIS A 187 29.36 -5.05 4.54
N SER A 188 28.78 -5.85 5.44
CA SER A 188 27.48 -6.54 5.26
C SER A 188 26.32 -5.79 5.92
N SER A 189 26.51 -4.50 6.22
CA SER A 189 25.51 -3.68 6.90
C SER A 189 25.41 -2.28 6.32
N MET A 190 24.20 -1.75 6.28
CA MET A 190 23.87 -0.45 5.72
C MET A 190 23.63 0.60 6.83
N SER A 191 24.16 1.80 6.67
CA SER A 191 23.91 2.92 7.59
C SER A 191 22.59 3.65 7.28
N ASN A 192 22.10 4.49 8.20
CA ASN A 192 20.90 5.33 7.92
C ASN A 192 21.13 6.22 6.69
N LEU A 193 22.32 6.84 6.62
CA LEU A 193 22.67 7.72 5.50
C LEU A 193 22.66 6.96 4.17
N SER A 194 23.25 5.76 4.13
CA SER A 194 23.21 4.88 2.95
C SER A 194 21.80 4.49 2.55
N PHE A 195 20.93 4.19 3.52
CA PHE A 195 19.53 3.87 3.27
C PHE A 195 18.76 5.04 2.67
N VAL A 196 18.93 6.24 3.24
CA VAL A 196 18.33 7.47 2.72
C VAL A 196 18.83 7.79 1.31
N HIS A 197 20.12 7.58 1.02
CA HIS A 197 20.66 7.71 -0.33
C HIS A 197 20.03 6.72 -1.30
N CYS A 198 19.89 5.45 -0.89
CA CYS A 198 19.20 4.44 -1.69
C CYS A 198 17.78 4.88 -2.06
N LEU A 199 16.96 5.28 -1.07
CA LEU A 199 15.58 5.73 -1.35
C LEU A 199 15.52 6.99 -2.21
N ARG A 200 16.53 7.87 -2.10
CA ARG A 200 16.63 9.06 -2.95
C ARG A 200 16.93 8.70 -4.40
N ASP A 201 17.88 7.81 -4.63
CA ASP A 201 18.23 7.34 -5.98
C ASP A 201 17.11 6.52 -6.62
N LEU A 202 16.27 5.87 -5.80
CA LEU A 202 15.00 5.29 -6.23
C LEU A 202 13.95 6.35 -6.62
N GLY A 203 14.21 7.65 -6.44
CA GLY A 203 13.26 8.73 -6.75
C GLY A 203 12.11 8.87 -5.73
N LEU A 204 12.18 8.20 -4.58
CA LEU A 204 11.13 8.22 -3.57
C LEU A 204 11.19 9.48 -2.69
N CYS A 205 12.27 10.25 -2.76
CA CYS A 205 12.49 11.44 -1.94
C CYS A 205 12.28 12.76 -2.70
N GLU A 206 11.87 12.73 -3.97
CA GLU A 206 11.73 13.93 -4.78
C GLU A 206 10.49 14.73 -4.41
N ALA A 207 10.66 16.03 -4.17
CA ALA A 207 9.56 16.93 -3.85
C ALA A 207 8.64 17.08 -5.07
N GLY A 208 7.35 16.76 -4.90
CA GLY A 208 6.36 16.80 -5.99
C GLY A 208 6.01 15.43 -6.58
N SER A 209 6.74 14.37 -6.22
CA SER A 209 6.29 13.01 -6.49
C SER A 209 5.01 12.71 -5.70
N PRO A 210 3.95 12.13 -6.30
CA PRO A 210 2.74 11.72 -5.58
C PRO A 210 3.02 10.65 -4.53
N ARG A 211 4.22 10.08 -4.55
CA ARG A 211 4.71 8.98 -3.72
C ARG A 211 5.93 9.38 -2.88
N HIS A 212 6.04 10.68 -2.61
CA HIS A 212 7.12 11.26 -1.82
C HIS A 212 7.14 10.71 -0.38
N LEU A 213 8.29 10.19 0.03
CA LEU A 213 8.61 9.86 1.41
C LEU A 213 9.31 11.05 2.08
N SER A 214 8.71 11.53 3.18
CA SER A 214 9.34 12.57 3.97
C SER A 214 10.58 12.05 4.69
N THR A 215 11.49 12.95 5.06
CA THR A 215 12.65 12.63 5.90
C THR A 215 12.25 11.98 7.22
N VAL A 216 11.14 12.42 7.80
CA VAL A 216 10.57 11.86 9.02
C VAL A 216 10.10 10.42 8.80
N ASP A 217 9.42 10.11 7.68
CA ASP A 217 8.99 8.74 7.37
C ASP A 217 10.20 7.81 7.22
N MET A 218 11.27 8.27 6.54
CA MET A 218 12.49 7.48 6.36
C MET A 218 13.17 7.16 7.70
N ASP A 219 13.30 8.14 8.60
CA ASP A 219 13.88 7.93 9.93
C ASP A 219 13.02 6.97 10.78
N ILE A 220 11.69 7.06 10.68
CA ILE A 220 10.78 6.13 11.35
C ILE A 220 10.98 4.71 10.82
N ILE A 221 11.03 4.52 9.50
CA ILE A 221 11.23 3.20 8.86
C ILE A 221 12.59 2.64 9.27
N PHE A 222 13.66 3.42 9.20
CA PHE A 222 15.00 2.97 9.57
C PHE A 222 15.08 2.59 11.07
N ARG A 223 14.42 3.36 11.94
CA ARG A 223 14.31 3.03 13.37
C ARG A 223 13.53 1.73 13.58
N GLN A 224 12.46 1.49 12.84
CA GLN A 224 11.69 0.25 12.91
C GLN A 224 12.53 -0.96 12.49
N MET A 225 13.28 -0.84 11.39
CA MET A 225 14.22 -1.87 10.93
C MET A 225 15.26 -2.22 12.01
N ARG A 226 15.83 -1.20 12.66
CA ARG A 226 16.77 -1.40 13.77
C ARG A 226 16.14 -2.11 14.96
N CYS A 227 14.94 -1.69 15.37
CA CYS A 227 14.24 -2.26 16.52
C CYS A 227 13.91 -3.75 16.28
N ALA A 228 13.52 -4.11 15.06
CA ALA A 228 13.26 -5.49 14.68
C ALA A 228 14.52 -6.36 14.76
N GLN A 229 15.67 -5.83 14.31
CA GLN A 229 16.96 -6.54 14.33
C GLN A 229 17.56 -6.68 15.74
N SER A 230 17.35 -5.71 16.63
CA SER A 230 17.95 -5.70 17.98
C SER A 230 17.38 -6.74 18.96
N SER A 231 16.37 -7.50 18.56
CA SER A 231 15.82 -8.59 19.39
C SER A 231 16.82 -9.74 19.61
N ASP A 232 17.79 -9.93 18.71
CA ASP A 232 18.70 -11.08 18.73
C ASP A 232 20.12 -10.79 19.26
N MET A 233 20.56 -9.53 19.34
CA MET A 233 21.93 -9.19 19.74
C MET A 233 21.92 -7.86 20.51
N GLY A 234 22.24 -7.91 21.81
CA GLY A 234 22.15 -6.80 22.78
C GLY A 234 23.12 -5.62 22.58
N ALA A 235 23.44 -5.23 21.35
CA ALA A 235 24.23 -4.05 21.02
C ALA A 235 23.42 -3.09 20.13
N SER A 236 23.46 -1.80 20.48
CA SER A 236 22.82 -0.72 19.71
C SER A 236 23.57 -0.46 18.39
N SER A 237 23.46 -1.36 17.42
CA SER A 237 24.05 -1.16 16.09
C SER A 237 23.37 0.03 15.39
N HIS A 238 24.16 0.97 14.87
CA HIS A 238 23.70 2.08 14.04
C HIS A 238 23.48 1.68 12.57
N THR A 239 23.66 0.40 12.25
CA THR A 239 23.51 -0.17 10.90
C THR A 239 22.45 -1.26 10.88
N VAL A 240 21.98 -1.60 9.68
CA VAL A 240 20.97 -2.63 9.42
C VAL A 240 21.53 -3.73 8.52
N SER A 241 21.14 -4.97 8.78
CA SER A 241 21.47 -6.14 7.95
C SER A 241 20.63 -6.18 6.66
N PHE A 242 20.99 -7.06 5.72
CA PHE A 242 20.18 -7.29 4.52
C PHE A 242 18.74 -7.72 4.86
N ALA A 243 18.55 -8.63 5.83
CA ALA A 243 17.23 -9.06 6.25
C ALA A 243 16.37 -7.89 6.77
N ALA A 244 16.98 -7.01 7.57
CA ALA A 244 16.31 -5.80 8.05
C ALA A 244 16.02 -4.80 6.93
N PHE A 245 16.94 -4.63 5.97
CA PHE A 245 16.73 -3.83 4.76
C PHE A 245 15.57 -4.34 3.91
N HIS A 246 15.52 -5.65 3.67
CA HIS A 246 14.46 -6.30 2.91
C HIS A 246 13.09 -6.05 3.55
N ALA A 247 12.97 -6.25 4.87
CA ALA A 247 11.75 -5.92 5.61
C ALA A 247 11.42 -4.41 5.54
N GLY A 248 12.45 -3.57 5.60
CA GLY A 248 12.34 -2.12 5.43
C GLY A 248 11.73 -1.69 4.10
N LEU A 249 12.12 -2.34 2.99
CA LEU A 249 11.50 -2.11 1.68
C LEU A 249 10.01 -2.49 1.67
N GLY A 250 9.61 -3.50 2.45
CA GLY A 250 8.20 -3.81 2.69
C GLY A 250 7.45 -2.68 3.41
N LEU A 251 8.07 -2.05 4.41
CA LEU A 251 7.50 -0.87 5.09
C LEU A 251 7.40 0.34 4.14
N VAL A 252 8.42 0.55 3.31
CA VAL A 252 8.41 1.57 2.25
C VAL A 252 7.26 1.31 1.27
N ALA A 253 7.12 0.08 0.78
CA ALA A 253 6.03 -0.29 -0.11
C ALA A 253 4.66 -0.05 0.54
N ALA A 254 4.49 -0.46 1.80
CA ALA A 254 3.25 -0.26 2.54
C ALA A 254 2.88 1.23 2.68
N ARG A 255 3.88 2.10 2.80
CA ARG A 255 3.71 3.55 2.94
C ARG A 255 3.42 4.23 1.60
N VAL A 256 4.20 3.91 0.57
CA VAL A 256 4.12 4.52 -0.76
C VAL A 256 2.85 4.07 -1.51
N TYR A 257 2.43 2.83 -1.28
CA TYR A 257 1.30 2.20 -1.97
C TYR A 257 0.13 1.91 -1.02
N GLU A 258 -0.08 2.74 0.00
CA GLU A 258 -1.18 2.57 0.96
C GLU A 258 -2.56 2.43 0.29
N HIS A 259 -2.73 3.09 -0.86
CA HIS A 259 -3.94 3.06 -1.69
C HIS A 259 -4.10 1.78 -2.53
N VAL A 260 -3.03 1.02 -2.77
CA VAL A 260 -3.10 -0.21 -3.57
C VAL A 260 -3.68 -1.33 -2.72
N ASN A 261 -4.77 -1.91 -3.22
CA ASN A 261 -5.40 -3.10 -2.70
C ASN A 261 -5.38 -4.20 -3.78
N PRO A 262 -5.06 -5.45 -3.42
CA PRO A 262 -4.75 -5.93 -2.08
C PRO A 262 -3.34 -5.52 -1.57
N PRO A 263 -3.10 -5.42 -0.23
CA PRO A 263 -1.82 -5.01 0.36
C PRO A 263 -0.60 -5.76 -0.16
N ARG A 264 -0.77 -7.05 -0.48
CA ARG A 264 0.24 -7.91 -1.10
C ARG A 264 0.84 -7.42 -2.41
N CYS A 265 0.09 -6.61 -3.18
CA CYS A 265 0.57 -6.08 -4.45
C CYS A 265 1.52 -4.90 -4.25
N ARG A 266 1.56 -4.28 -3.07
CA ARG A 266 2.32 -3.05 -2.80
C ARG A 266 3.81 -3.21 -3.04
N PHE A 267 4.38 -4.32 -2.55
CA PHE A 267 5.81 -4.59 -2.74
C PHE A 267 6.14 -4.90 -4.20
N LEU A 268 5.27 -5.62 -4.90
CA LEU A 268 5.42 -5.86 -6.34
C LEU A 268 5.38 -4.55 -7.14
N SER A 269 4.47 -3.65 -6.80
CA SER A 269 4.41 -2.31 -7.41
C SER A 269 5.69 -1.52 -7.14
N LEU A 270 6.19 -1.50 -5.91
CA LEU A 270 7.47 -0.87 -5.57
C LEU A 270 8.63 -1.46 -6.39
N ALA A 271 8.68 -2.79 -6.49
CA ALA A 271 9.73 -3.48 -7.23
C ALA A 271 9.72 -3.13 -8.72
N LEU A 272 8.53 -3.15 -9.33
CA LEU A 272 8.33 -2.87 -10.75
C LEU A 272 8.60 -1.40 -11.12
N GLU A 273 8.15 -0.47 -10.28
CA GLU A 273 8.18 0.96 -10.62
C GLU A 273 9.47 1.67 -10.20
N TYR A 274 10.16 1.17 -9.17
CA TYR A 274 11.32 1.87 -8.61
C TYR A 274 12.59 1.01 -8.56
N ILE A 275 12.49 -0.21 -8.03
CA ILE A 275 13.68 -1.05 -7.78
C ILE A 275 14.31 -1.54 -9.09
N LEU A 276 13.53 -2.16 -9.98
CA LEU A 276 14.07 -2.67 -11.24
C LEU A 276 14.66 -1.56 -12.12
N PRO A 277 13.97 -0.41 -12.33
CA PRO A 277 14.56 0.70 -13.08
C PRO A 277 15.89 1.18 -12.48
N ALA A 278 16.00 1.29 -11.15
CA ALA A 278 17.23 1.72 -10.51
C ALA A 278 18.37 0.70 -10.68
N LEU A 279 18.08 -0.61 -10.61
CA LEU A 279 19.07 -1.65 -10.89
C LEU A 279 19.59 -1.57 -12.31
N VAL A 280 18.72 -1.32 -13.29
CA VAL A 280 19.12 -1.09 -14.68
C VAL A 280 20.06 0.11 -14.78
N GLN A 281 19.70 1.24 -14.15
CA GLN A 281 20.53 2.44 -14.19
C GLN A 281 21.91 2.21 -13.55
N ALA A 282 21.96 1.49 -12.41
CA ALA A 282 23.21 1.11 -11.77
C ALA A 282 24.06 0.18 -12.64
N ASP A 283 23.43 -0.75 -13.37
CA ASP A 283 24.10 -1.66 -14.30
C ASP A 283 24.65 -0.93 -15.55
N VAL A 284 23.92 0.07 -16.07
CA VAL A 284 24.40 0.96 -17.14
C VAL A 284 25.64 1.73 -16.68
N ALA A 285 25.61 2.28 -15.46
CA ALA A 285 26.71 3.07 -14.93
C ALA A 285 27.97 2.26 -14.62
N SER A 286 27.84 0.95 -14.39
CA SER A 286 28.94 0.09 -13.94
C SER A 286 29.54 -0.81 -15.02
N SER A 287 28.83 -1.10 -16.11
CA SER A 287 29.32 -2.01 -17.16
C SER A 287 29.97 -1.25 -18.32
N CYS A 288 31.27 -1.44 -18.52
CA CYS A 288 31.96 -1.05 -19.76
C CYS A 288 31.75 -2.07 -20.90
N ASP A 289 31.26 -3.27 -20.59
CA ASP A 289 30.99 -4.34 -21.56
C ASP A 289 29.53 -4.34 -21.99
N SER A 290 29.31 -4.06 -23.27
CA SER A 290 27.99 -4.03 -23.92
C SER A 290 27.30 -5.40 -23.89
N ASN A 291 28.05 -6.51 -23.98
CA ASN A 291 27.46 -7.86 -23.98
C ASN A 291 27.00 -8.26 -22.58
N ALA A 292 27.82 -8.02 -21.55
CA ALA A 292 27.46 -8.26 -20.16
C ALA A 292 26.22 -7.43 -19.76
N TRP A 293 26.18 -6.16 -20.17
CA TRP A 293 25.02 -5.29 -19.93
C TRP A 293 23.75 -5.80 -20.63
N ARG A 294 23.83 -6.22 -21.90
CA ARG A 294 22.66 -6.77 -22.63
C ARG A 294 22.11 -8.03 -21.98
N GLN A 295 22.99 -8.96 -21.60
CA GLN A 295 22.58 -10.17 -20.88
C GLN A 295 21.91 -9.83 -19.55
N ARG A 296 22.44 -8.82 -18.87
CA ARG A 296 21.89 -8.34 -17.60
C ARG A 296 20.51 -7.70 -17.77
N TRP A 297 20.36 -6.83 -18.75
CA TRP A 297 19.08 -6.23 -19.13
C TRP A 297 18.04 -7.31 -19.45
N GLN A 298 18.40 -8.33 -20.21
CA GLN A 298 17.50 -9.45 -20.55
C GLN A 298 17.03 -10.20 -19.29
N LYS A 299 17.91 -10.45 -18.31
CA LYS A 299 17.52 -11.05 -17.02
C LYS A 299 16.51 -10.19 -16.26
N LEU A 300 16.72 -8.87 -16.20
CA LEU A 300 15.80 -7.95 -15.54
C LEU A 300 14.45 -7.86 -16.25
N CYS A 301 14.43 -7.96 -17.60
CA CYS A 301 13.19 -8.04 -18.37
C CYS A 301 12.40 -9.32 -18.05
N VAL A 302 13.06 -10.47 -17.98
CA VAL A 302 12.42 -11.74 -17.59
C VAL A 302 11.85 -11.66 -16.18
N LEU A 303 12.59 -11.08 -15.24
CA LEU A 303 12.13 -10.85 -13.88
C LEU A 303 10.91 -9.91 -13.83
N ARG A 304 10.92 -8.83 -14.62
CA ARG A 304 9.79 -7.92 -14.74
C ARG A 304 8.53 -8.65 -15.22
N GLU A 305 8.63 -9.48 -16.25
CA GLU A 305 7.49 -10.25 -16.76
C GLU A 305 6.99 -11.29 -15.75
N ALA A 306 7.89 -11.90 -14.98
CA ALA A 306 7.52 -12.80 -13.88
C ALA A 306 6.75 -12.05 -12.78
N LEU A 307 7.19 -10.85 -12.41
CA LEU A 307 6.52 -10.00 -11.42
C LEU A 307 5.16 -9.50 -11.91
N LEU A 308 5.05 -9.09 -13.18
CA LEU A 308 3.77 -8.71 -13.80
C LEU A 308 2.79 -9.89 -13.85
N SER A 309 3.28 -11.08 -14.17
CA SER A 309 2.50 -12.32 -14.16
C SER A 309 2.01 -12.67 -12.75
N ALA A 310 2.87 -12.51 -11.74
CA ALA A 310 2.49 -12.69 -10.33
C ALA A 310 1.43 -11.65 -9.89
N HIS A 311 1.59 -10.41 -10.35
CA HIS A 311 0.62 -9.34 -10.10
C HIS A 311 -0.75 -9.62 -10.74
N ALA A 312 -0.78 -10.22 -11.94
CA ALA A 312 -2.01 -10.52 -12.67
C ALA A 312 -2.79 -11.75 -12.16
N ARG A 313 -2.11 -12.77 -11.61
CA ARG A 313 -2.73 -14.06 -11.25
C ARG A 313 -3.72 -14.03 -10.07
N LYS A 314 -3.84 -12.95 -9.28
CA LYS A 314 -4.61 -12.99 -8.00
C LYS A 314 -5.45 -11.75 -7.62
N GLY A 315 -5.95 -10.99 -8.59
CA GLY A 315 -7.02 -10.00 -8.34
C GLY A 315 -8.39 -10.49 -8.81
N PRO A 316 -9.48 -10.44 -8.00
CA PRO A 316 -10.81 -10.32 -8.57
C PRO A 316 -10.84 -8.98 -9.31
N SER A 317 -10.89 -9.03 -10.62
CA SER A 317 -10.94 -7.85 -11.47
C SER A 317 -12.32 -7.20 -11.31
N VAL A 318 -12.47 -6.30 -10.33
CA VAL A 318 -13.37 -5.16 -10.56
C VAL A 318 -12.62 -4.25 -11.54
N ARG A 319 -12.68 -4.62 -12.82
CA ARG A 319 -12.44 -3.68 -13.92
C ARG A 319 -13.51 -2.60 -13.77
N LEU A 320 -13.16 -1.51 -13.08
CA LEU A 320 -13.68 -0.23 -13.55
C LEU A 320 -13.25 -0.15 -15.02
N PRO A 321 -14.18 0.04 -15.96
CA PRO A 321 -13.80 0.25 -17.35
C PRO A 321 -12.78 1.39 -17.36
N PRO A 322 -11.65 1.26 -18.09
CA PRO A 322 -10.72 2.35 -18.18
C PRO A 322 -11.50 3.58 -18.66
N PRO A 323 -11.23 4.78 -18.13
CA PRO A 323 -11.84 5.99 -18.68
C PRO A 323 -11.68 5.91 -20.20
N SER A 324 -12.76 6.21 -20.93
CA SER A 324 -12.88 6.09 -22.40
C SER A 324 -11.60 6.47 -23.16
N ASP A 325 -10.90 7.47 -22.64
CA ASP A 325 -9.67 8.02 -23.21
C ASP A 325 -8.46 7.05 -23.11
N GLU A 326 -8.34 6.24 -22.06
CA GLU A 326 -7.23 5.28 -21.88
C GLU A 326 -7.40 4.02 -22.73
N VAL A 327 -8.64 3.54 -22.93
CA VAL A 327 -8.91 2.41 -23.84
C VAL A 327 -8.47 2.77 -25.26
N HIS A 328 -8.68 4.03 -25.66
CA HIS A 328 -8.31 4.51 -26.98
C HIS A 328 -6.80 4.65 -27.14
N VAL A 329 -6.09 5.17 -26.12
CA VAL A 329 -4.62 5.27 -26.15
C VAL A 329 -3.94 3.89 -26.19
N ILE A 330 -4.45 2.92 -25.41
CA ILE A 330 -3.90 1.55 -25.42
C ILE A 330 -4.16 0.86 -26.76
N SER A 331 -5.35 1.06 -27.35
CA SER A 331 -5.69 0.60 -28.71
C SER A 331 -4.78 1.22 -29.77
N GLU A 332 -4.56 2.53 -29.73
CA GLU A 332 -3.70 3.24 -30.68
C GLU A 332 -2.23 2.83 -30.53
N LEU A 333 -1.73 2.61 -29.30
CA LEU A 333 -0.38 2.09 -29.05
C LEU A 333 -0.21 0.66 -29.60
N GLY A 334 -1.22 -0.19 -29.45
CA GLY A 334 -1.23 -1.54 -30.03
C GLY A 334 -1.17 -1.51 -31.56
N ALA A 335 -1.99 -0.69 -32.20
CA ALA A 335 -1.97 -0.52 -33.66
C ALA A 335 -0.63 0.04 -34.16
N LEU A 336 0.01 0.93 -33.39
CA LEU A 336 1.33 1.46 -33.70
C LEU A 336 2.42 0.41 -33.58
N GLN A 337 2.37 -0.41 -32.54
CA GLN A 337 3.32 -1.50 -32.36
C GLN A 337 3.22 -2.51 -33.52
N GLU A 338 2.01 -2.86 -33.94
CA GLU A 338 1.80 -3.73 -35.11
C GLU A 338 2.33 -3.10 -36.41
N LEU A 339 2.08 -1.81 -36.64
CA LEU A 339 2.59 -1.10 -37.80
C LEU A 339 4.13 -1.07 -37.82
N LEU A 340 4.76 -0.84 -36.66
CA LEU A 340 6.21 -0.76 -36.52
C LEU A 340 6.85 -2.14 -36.74
N MET A 341 6.23 -3.20 -36.21
CA MET A 341 6.64 -4.58 -36.46
C MET A 341 6.46 -4.99 -37.93
N SER A 342 5.36 -4.59 -38.57
CA SER A 342 5.14 -4.80 -40.01
C SER A 342 6.23 -4.11 -40.82
N LYS A 343 6.55 -2.86 -40.53
CA LYS A 343 7.57 -2.09 -41.24
C LYS A 343 8.99 -2.62 -41.00
N LEU A 344 9.28 -3.14 -39.80
CA LEU A 344 10.54 -3.82 -39.52
C LEU A 344 10.65 -5.16 -40.27
N SER A 345 9.54 -5.88 -40.44
CA SER A 345 9.53 -7.14 -41.19
C SER A 345 9.64 -6.97 -42.71
N GLU A 346 9.31 -5.79 -43.23
CA GLU A 346 9.51 -5.40 -44.62
C GLU A 346 10.98 -5.04 -44.94
N LEU A 347 11.86 -4.95 -43.93
CA LEU A 347 13.28 -4.70 -44.16
C LEU A 347 13.97 -5.95 -44.73
N PRO A 348 14.71 -5.84 -45.85
CA PRO A 348 15.42 -6.97 -46.40
C PRO A 348 16.52 -7.44 -45.42
N PRO A 349 16.74 -8.76 -45.29
CA PRO A 349 17.81 -9.29 -44.45
C PRO A 349 19.16 -8.76 -44.96
N SER A 350 19.81 -7.94 -44.14
CA SER A 350 21.11 -7.33 -44.44
C SER A 350 22.17 -8.42 -44.54
N THR A 351 22.52 -8.82 -45.77
CA THR A 351 23.66 -9.71 -46.07
C THR A 351 24.84 -8.98 -46.70
N THR A 352 24.85 -7.65 -46.71
CA THR A 352 25.97 -6.85 -47.23
C THR A 352 26.20 -5.59 -46.38
N PRO A 353 27.47 -5.18 -46.17
CA PRO A 353 27.81 -4.05 -45.30
C PRO A 353 27.25 -2.74 -45.88
N PRO A 354 26.80 -1.79 -45.03
CA PRO A 354 25.99 -0.68 -45.48
C PRO A 354 26.85 0.38 -46.20
N SER A 355 26.44 0.74 -47.42
CA SER A 355 26.83 2.02 -48.02
C SER A 355 26.08 3.15 -47.31
N LEU A 356 26.82 4.13 -46.81
CA LEU A 356 26.39 5.29 -46.00
C LEU A 356 25.26 6.16 -46.58
N THR A 357 24.80 5.91 -47.80
CA THR A 357 23.78 6.70 -48.50
C THR A 357 22.34 6.20 -48.30
N HIS A 358 22.11 4.99 -47.78
CA HIS A 358 20.75 4.42 -47.65
C HIS A 358 20.11 4.55 -46.25
N ILE A 359 20.87 4.98 -45.25
CA ILE A 359 20.40 5.06 -43.84
C ILE A 359 19.49 6.27 -43.59
N THR A 360 19.62 7.33 -44.41
CA THR A 360 18.91 8.61 -44.22
C THR A 360 17.41 8.53 -44.50
N THR A 361 17.00 7.83 -45.57
CA THR A 361 15.58 7.78 -45.96
C THR A 361 14.69 7.02 -44.95
N HIS A 362 15.23 6.00 -44.28
CA HIS A 362 14.50 5.22 -43.29
C HIS A 362 14.42 5.91 -41.93
N THR A 363 15.45 6.67 -41.56
CA THR A 363 15.44 7.50 -40.35
C THR A 363 14.49 8.68 -40.49
N GLU A 364 14.46 9.34 -41.66
CA GLU A 364 13.51 10.41 -41.97
C GLU A 364 12.05 9.93 -41.94
N ALA A 365 11.76 8.72 -42.43
CA ALA A 365 10.42 8.15 -42.39
C ALA A 365 9.94 7.84 -40.96
N LEU A 366 10.85 7.39 -40.09
CA LEU A 366 10.58 7.10 -38.68
C LEU A 366 10.42 8.39 -37.86
N GLU A 367 11.30 9.38 -38.06
CA GLU A 367 11.20 10.70 -37.45
C GLU A 367 9.89 11.40 -37.84
N GLY A 368 9.51 11.35 -39.12
CA GLY A 368 8.24 11.91 -39.59
C GLY A 368 7.00 11.16 -39.07
N ALA A 369 7.13 9.89 -38.67
CA ALA A 369 6.04 9.17 -37.99
C ALA A 369 5.94 9.57 -36.51
N LEU A 370 7.07 9.76 -35.84
CA LEU A 370 7.15 10.20 -34.44
C LEU A 370 6.70 11.66 -34.25
N GLU A 371 7.04 12.57 -35.18
CA GLU A 371 6.56 13.96 -35.13
C GLU A 371 5.05 14.06 -35.32
N ARG A 372 4.47 13.28 -36.24
CA ARG A 372 3.01 13.22 -36.43
C ARG A 372 2.30 12.69 -35.18
N LEU A 373 2.90 11.74 -34.49
CA LEU A 373 2.42 11.23 -33.20
C LEU A 373 2.45 12.33 -32.13
N ALA A 374 3.58 13.02 -31.97
CA ALA A 374 3.73 14.10 -31.00
C ALA A 374 2.72 15.22 -31.21
N CYS A 375 2.48 15.61 -32.47
CA CYS A 375 1.49 16.63 -32.82
C CYS A 375 0.04 16.19 -32.53
N SER A 376 -0.31 14.94 -32.84
CA SER A 376 -1.66 14.40 -32.61
C SER A 376 -2.00 14.30 -31.11
N VAL A 377 -1.02 13.84 -30.30
CA VAL A 377 -1.15 13.79 -28.83
C VAL A 377 -1.27 15.21 -28.26
N HIS A 378 -0.46 16.16 -28.71
CA HIS A 378 -0.48 17.53 -28.20
C HIS A 378 -1.80 18.26 -28.49
N ALA A 379 -2.31 18.15 -29.72
CA ALA A 379 -3.58 18.78 -30.11
C ALA A 379 -4.79 18.25 -29.29
N ARG A 380 -4.79 16.96 -28.94
CA ARG A 380 -5.87 16.34 -28.18
C ARG A 380 -5.78 16.61 -26.67
N VAL A 381 -4.58 16.71 -26.10
CA VAL A 381 -4.37 17.17 -24.72
C VAL A 381 -4.86 18.61 -24.53
N VAL A 382 -4.63 19.48 -25.52
CA VAL A 382 -5.15 20.85 -25.50
C VAL A 382 -6.68 20.88 -25.60
N SER A 383 -7.29 20.01 -26.42
CA SER A 383 -8.75 19.89 -26.54
C SER A 383 -9.42 19.37 -25.26
N SER A 384 -8.82 18.38 -24.57
CA SER A 384 -9.33 17.82 -23.30
C SER A 384 -9.34 18.81 -22.13
N LYS A 385 -8.48 19.84 -22.17
CA LYS A 385 -8.47 20.93 -21.16
C LYS A 385 -9.58 21.96 -21.40
N SER A 386 -10.08 22.07 -22.63
CA SER A 386 -11.11 23.05 -23.02
C SER A 386 -12.54 22.59 -22.69
N THR A 387 -12.75 21.29 -22.48
CA THR A 387 -14.07 20.69 -22.19
C THR A 387 -14.41 20.56 -20.70
N ARG A 388 -13.58 21.08 -19.79
CA ARG A 388 -13.95 21.22 -18.37
C ARG A 388 -14.98 22.35 -18.21
N PRO A 389 -16.20 22.10 -17.67
CA PRO A 389 -17.13 23.19 -17.40
C PRO A 389 -16.55 24.12 -16.34
N PRO A 390 -16.86 25.44 -16.38
CA PRO A 390 -16.36 26.37 -15.39
C PRO A 390 -16.92 25.99 -14.02
N ASN A 391 -16.05 25.95 -13.02
CA ASN A 391 -16.44 25.80 -11.62
C ASN A 391 -17.40 26.93 -11.25
N THR A 392 -18.65 26.58 -10.97
CA THR A 392 -19.60 27.48 -10.33
C THR A 392 -19.23 27.58 -8.86
N LEU A 393 -18.86 28.79 -8.43
CA LEU A 393 -18.66 29.20 -7.04
C LEU A 393 -20.01 29.37 -6.33
#